data_AF-A0A1G2ZCU1-F1
#
_entry.id   AF-A0A1G2ZCU1-F1
#
_cell.length_a   1.000
_cell.length_b   1.000
_cell.length_c   1.000
_cell.angle_alpha   90.00
_cell.angle_beta   90.00
_cell.angle_gamma   90.00
#
_symmetry.space_group_name_H-M   'P 1'
#
loop_
_entity.id
_entity.type
_entity.pdbx_description
1 polymer ?
#
loop_
_entity_poly.entity_id
_entity_poly.type
_entity_poly.pdbx_seq_one_letter_code
_entity_poly.pdbx_strand_id
1 'polypeptide(L)'
;MKTRRFSRRRIIRRFGQWAVTSCGLENLTGPCQYDVDRAVLGHPWWSDHMRQKSWVDAADFDAALSFARQHFGITVGGDVLW
;
A
#
# COMPACT_ATOMS: atom_id res chain seq x y z
N MET A 1 7.35 -25.59 7.39
CA MET A 1 8.25 -24.67 6.68
C MET A 1 7.45 -23.96 5.58
N LYS A 2 6.79 -22.84 5.89
CA LYS A 2 6.02 -22.06 4.90
C LYS A 2 6.97 -21.04 4.26
N THR A 3 7.10 -21.14 2.94
CA THR A 3 8.04 -20.38 2.09
C THR A 3 7.89 -18.88 2.31
N ARG A 4 8.95 -18.26 2.83
CA ARG A 4 9.13 -16.80 2.89
C ARG A 4 9.11 -16.23 1.47
N ARG A 5 7.94 -15.79 0.99
CA ARG A 5 7.82 -14.96 -0.22
C ARG A 5 8.24 -13.51 0.04
N PHE A 6 9.21 -13.31 0.94
CA PHE A 6 9.78 -12.00 1.22
C PHE A 6 10.68 -11.58 0.05
N SER A 7 10.53 -10.32 -0.35
CA SER A 7 11.57 -9.48 -0.98
C SER A 7 12.15 -9.91 -2.33
N ARG A 8 11.43 -9.62 -3.41
CA ARG A 8 12.10 -9.08 -4.63
C ARG A 8 11.75 -7.63 -4.92
N ARG A 9 10.75 -7.08 -4.23
CA ARG A 9 10.34 -5.68 -4.41
C ARG A 9 11.25 -4.80 -3.57
N ARG A 10 11.89 -3.82 -4.21
CA ARG A 10 12.75 -2.85 -3.53
C ARG A 10 11.87 -1.98 -2.65
N ILE A 11 12.07 -2.02 -1.33
CA ILE A 11 11.44 -1.07 -0.42
C ILE A 11 12.03 0.32 -0.69
N ILE A 12 11.15 1.27 -0.97
CA ILE A 12 11.47 2.68 -1.16
C ILE A 12 11.40 3.41 0.18
N ARG A 13 10.36 3.17 0.97
CA ARG A 13 10.17 3.80 2.29
C ARG A 13 9.26 2.95 3.21
N ARG A 14 9.49 3.02 4.52
CA ARG A 14 8.67 2.34 5.55
C ARG A 14 7.87 3.33 6.39
N PHE A 15 6.69 2.90 6.81
CA PHE A 15 5.69 3.60 7.62
C PHE A 15 5.07 2.59 8.60
N GLY A 16 5.85 2.18 9.61
CA GLY A 16 5.42 1.20 10.61
C GLY A 16 4.95 -0.12 9.97
N GLN A 17 3.65 -0.39 10.03
CA GLN A 17 3.01 -1.56 9.44
C GLN A 17 3.16 -1.64 7.91
N TRP A 18 3.26 -0.50 7.22
CA TRP A 18 3.23 -0.44 5.76
C TRP A 18 4.57 -0.01 5.17
N ALA A 19 4.83 -0.44 3.94
CA ALA A 19 5.96 0.03 3.16
C ALA A 19 5.55 0.36 1.73
N VAL A 20 6.19 1.40 1.19
CA VAL A 20 6.14 1.72 -0.22
C VAL A 20 7.28 0.98 -0.89
N THR A 21 6.95 0.22 -1.93
CA THR A 21 7.88 -0.60 -2.72
C THR A 21 7.86 -0.15 -4.17
N SER A 22 8.78 -0.64 -4.99
CA SER A 22 8.80 -0.38 -6.44
C SER A 22 7.49 -0.72 -7.18
N CYS A 23 6.60 -1.52 -6.58
CA CYS A 23 5.35 -1.97 -7.20
C CYS A 23 4.08 -1.44 -6.52
N GLY A 24 4.18 -0.63 -5.45
CA GLY A 24 3.01 -0.15 -4.71
C GLY A 24 3.20 -0.24 -3.20
N LEU A 25 2.15 -0.59 -2.45
CA LEU A 25 2.20 -0.74 -0.99
C LEU A 25 2.30 -2.21 -0.59
N GLU A 26 3.00 -2.49 0.51
CA GLU A 26 3.12 -3.82 1.10
C GLU A 26 2.99 -3.74 2.62
N ASN A 27 2.15 -4.61 3.21
CA ASN A 27 2.05 -4.79 4.65
C ASN A 27 3.20 -5.66 5.15
N LEU A 28 3.95 -5.15 6.15
CA LEU A 28 5.14 -5.80 6.71
C LEU A 28 4.89 -6.55 8.01
N THR A 29 3.97 -6.08 8.86
CA THR A 29 3.84 -6.56 10.26
C THR A 29 2.42 -6.93 10.67
N GLY A 30 1.42 -6.80 9.80
CA GLY A 30 0.06 -7.26 10.11
C GLY A 30 -0.15 -8.78 10.00
N PRO A 31 -1.29 -9.29 10.50
CA PRO A 31 -1.60 -10.72 10.51
C PRO A 31 -1.83 -11.31 9.11
N CYS A 32 -2.01 -10.46 8.09
CA CYS A 32 -2.27 -10.86 6.72
C CYS A 32 -1.22 -10.27 5.79
N GLN A 33 -0.66 -11.09 4.90
CA GLN A 33 0.11 -10.57 3.78
C GLN A 33 -0.83 -9.83 2.83
N TYR A 34 -0.58 -8.55 2.61
CA TYR A 34 -1.44 -7.69 1.80
C TYR A 34 -0.58 -6.71 1.01
N ASP A 35 -0.87 -6.54 -0.28
CA ASP A 35 -0.22 -5.57 -1.15
C ASP A 35 -1.26 -4.81 -1.98
N VAL A 36 -0.95 -3.54 -2.26
CA VAL A 36 -1.75 -2.68 -3.13
C VAL A 36 -0.89 -2.33 -4.33
N ASP A 37 -1.33 -2.77 -5.52
CA ASP A 37 -0.60 -2.49 -6.75
C ASP A 37 -0.56 -1.00 -7.07
N ARG A 38 0.58 -0.52 -7.58
CA ARG A 38 0.78 0.86 -8.01
C ARG A 38 -0.33 1.34 -8.96
N ALA A 39 -0.80 0.49 -9.87
CA ALA A 39 -1.80 0.84 -10.88
C ALA A 39 -3.13 1.30 -10.28
N VAL A 40 -3.45 0.84 -9.06
CA VAL A 40 -4.73 1.14 -8.42
C VAL A 40 -4.63 2.17 -7.29
N LEU A 41 -3.43 2.66 -6.95
CA LEU A 41 -3.24 3.63 -5.86
C LEU A 41 -4.00 4.95 -6.05
N GLY A 42 -4.35 5.30 -7.30
CA GLY A 42 -5.12 6.50 -7.62
C GLY A 42 -6.59 6.43 -7.22
N HIS A 43 -7.11 5.25 -6.87
CA HIS A 43 -8.51 5.11 -6.55
C HIS A 43 -8.84 5.75 -5.19
N PRO A 44 -9.84 6.66 -5.11
CA PRO A 44 -10.11 7.44 -3.89
C PRO A 44 -10.47 6.60 -2.65
N TRP A 45 -11.19 5.50 -2.83
CA TRP A 45 -11.69 4.63 -1.76
C TRP A 45 -10.64 3.86 -0.95
N TRP A 46 -9.36 3.86 -1.33
CA TRP A 46 -8.36 3.00 -0.68
C TRP A 46 -8.23 3.27 0.82
N SER A 47 -8.24 4.54 1.23
CA SER A 47 -8.17 4.91 2.65
C SER A 47 -9.36 4.35 3.41
N ASP A 48 -10.58 4.61 2.94
CA ASP A 48 -11.81 4.13 3.57
C ASP A 48 -11.90 2.61 3.60
N HIS A 49 -11.53 1.94 2.50
CA HIS A 49 -11.54 0.48 2.39
C HIS A 49 -10.61 -0.17 3.41
N MET A 50 -9.42 0.39 3.62
CA MET A 50 -8.42 -0.18 4.52
C MET A 50 -8.73 0.14 5.98
N ARG A 51 -9.30 1.31 6.27
CA ARG A 51 -9.78 1.69 7.62
C ARG A 51 -10.87 0.76 8.16
N GLN A 52 -11.63 0.10 7.30
CA GLN A 52 -12.65 -0.89 7.71
C GLN A 52 -12.06 -2.21 8.23
N LYS A 53 -10.76 -2.45 8.04
CA LYS A 53 -10.10 -3.69 8.46
C LYS A 53 -9.52 -3.51 9.85
N SER A 54 -9.95 -4.32 10.81
CA SER A 54 -9.54 -4.22 12.22
C SER A 54 -8.05 -4.44 12.49
N TRP A 55 -7.32 -5.03 11.54
CA TRP A 55 -5.88 -5.29 11.65
C TRP A 55 -5.00 -4.20 11.02
N VAL A 56 -5.60 -3.24 10.33
CA VAL A 56 -4.88 -2.16 9.64
C VAL A 56 -4.64 -1.02 10.63
N ASP A 57 -3.39 -0.63 10.79
CA ASP A 57 -3.05 0.68 11.32
C ASP A 57 -3.32 1.72 10.22
N ALA A 58 -4.43 2.45 10.39
CA ALA A 58 -4.90 3.41 9.40
C ALA A 58 -3.93 4.59 9.22
N ALA A 59 -3.22 4.99 10.29
CA ALA A 59 -2.30 6.12 10.22
C ALA A 59 -1.06 5.75 9.38
N ASP A 60 -0.51 4.57 9.62
CA ASP A 60 0.60 4.01 8.83
C ASP A 60 0.19 3.82 7.36
N PHE A 61 -1.01 3.27 7.11
CA PHE A 61 -1.50 3.05 5.76
C PHE A 61 -1.65 4.37 4.99
N ASP A 62 -2.31 5.37 5.59
CA ASP A 62 -2.55 6.64 4.91
C ASP A 62 -1.25 7.43 4.67
N ALA A 63 -0.30 7.37 5.60
CA ALA A 63 1.02 7.95 5.41
C ALA A 63 1.76 7.29 4.23
N ALA A 64 1.71 5.96 4.14
CA ALA A 64 2.29 5.21 3.04
C ALA A 64 1.60 5.50 1.70
N LEU A 65 0.26 5.53 1.67
CA LEU A 65 -0.54 5.83 0.48
C LEU A 65 -0.29 7.24 -0.04
N SER A 66 -0.27 8.23 0.86
CA SER A 66 0.04 9.62 0.54
C SER A 66 1.44 9.75 -0.08
N PHE A 67 2.46 9.16 0.57
CA PHE A 67 3.82 9.16 0.04
C PHE A 67 3.92 8.43 -1.30
N ALA A 68 3.26 7.27 -1.46
CA ALA A 68 3.31 6.52 -2.71
C ALA A 68 2.68 7.30 -3.87
N ARG A 69 1.54 7.97 -3.64
CA ARG A 69 0.91 8.83 -4.65
C ARG A 69 1.83 9.96 -5.07
N GLN A 70 2.45 10.65 -4.11
CA GLN A 70 3.43 11.69 -4.39
C GLN A 70 4.65 11.15 -5.15
N HIS A 71 5.22 10.04 -4.68
CA HIS A 71 6.44 9.44 -5.24
C HIS A 71 6.25 8.93 -6.67
N PHE A 72 5.06 8.39 -6.99
CA PHE A 72 4.73 7.86 -8.32
C PHE A 72 4.05 8.86 -9.25
N GLY A 73 3.78 10.09 -8.78
CA GLY A 73 3.06 11.10 -9.56
C GLY A 73 1.60 10.73 -9.86
N ILE A 74 0.94 10.05 -8.92
CA ILE A 74 -0.44 9.56 -9.09
C ILE A 74 -1.42 10.58 -8.52
N THR A 75 -2.37 11.03 -9.35
CA THR A 75 -3.50 11.87 -8.95
C THR A 75 -4.69 11.01 -8.52
N VAL A 76 -5.44 11.47 -7.51
CA VAL A 76 -6.65 10.80 -7.05
C VAL A 76 -7.79 11.10 -8.03
N GLY A 77 -8.46 10.04 -8.53
CA GLY A 77 -9.65 10.21 -9.37
C GLY A 77 -9.41 10.23 -10.89
N GLY A 78 -8.27 9.74 -11.38
CA GLY A 78 -8.09 9.46 -12.80
C GLY A 78 -8.85 8.20 -13.21
N ASP A 79 -9.61 8.28 -14.31
CA ASP A 79 -10.39 7.18 -14.87
C ASP A 79 -9.60 5.87 -14.91
N VAL A 80 -10.02 4.89 -14.12
CA VAL A 80 -9.51 3.52 -14.23
C VAL A 80 -10.27 2.90 -15.40
N LEU A 81 -9.63 2.84 -16.56
CA LEU A 81 -10.11 2.06 -17.71
C LEU A 81 -10.11 0.58 -17.30
N TRP A 82 -11.30 0.00 -17.25
CA TRP A 82 -11.56 -1.42 -16.93
C TRP A 82 -11.04 -2.37 -18.01
#